data_AF-A0A2V8MNM0-F1
#
_entry.id   AF-A0A2V8MNM0-F1
#
_cell.length_a   1.000
_cell.length_b   1.000
_cell.length_c   1.000
_cell.angle_alpha   90.00
_cell.angle_beta   90.00
_cell.angle_gamma   90.00
#
_symmetry.space_group_name_H-M   'P 1'
#
loop_
_entity.id
_entity.type
_entity.pdbx_description
1 polymer ?
#
loop_
_entity_poly.entity_id
_entity_poly.type
_entity_poly.pdbx_seq_one_letter_code
_entity_poly.pdbx_strand_id
1 'polypeptide(L)'
;FNVTASVSTITQATSVSTPNIVGIFPKSTGQVTKLSNGVTYFPGIQQIADPARGDVTMLNGLQGTFGNKAITDAEENLLLVNPVPGQIGNMALKWLEGPATVGFDANLIKRVRISETKEFELRLDAVNVLNRPNFGVPAAN
;
A
#
# COMPACT_ATOMS: atom_id res chain seq x y z
N PHE A 1 1.25 5.77 -3.76
CA PHE A 1 0.06 5.46 -4.55
C PHE A 1 -0.99 4.93 -3.58
N ASN A 2 -2.14 5.59 -3.50
CA ASN A 2 -3.26 5.18 -2.67
C ASN A 2 -4.31 4.59 -3.61
N VAL A 3 -4.67 3.32 -3.42
CA VAL A 3 -5.78 2.68 -4.14
C VAL A 3 -7.05 3.00 -3.38
N THR A 4 -7.59 4.21 -3.57
CA THR A 4 -8.90 4.60 -3.05
C THR A 4 -9.94 4.48 -4.16
N ALA A 5 -11.04 3.78 -3.89
CA ALA A 5 -12.26 3.93 -4.67
C ALA A 5 -12.87 5.31 -4.36
N SER A 6 -13.25 6.08 -5.38
CA SER A 6 -13.81 7.41 -5.17
C SER A 6 -15.20 7.33 -4.50
N VAL A 7 -15.35 8.10 -3.41
CA VAL A 7 -16.59 8.15 -2.62
C VAL A 7 -17.57 9.12 -3.27
N SER A 8 -18.27 8.73 -4.35
CA SER A 8 -19.39 9.53 -4.89
C SER A 8 -20.27 8.73 -5.86
N THR A 9 -21.42 8.23 -5.40
CA THR A 9 -22.64 8.09 -6.21
C THR A 9 -23.87 8.08 -5.29
N ILE A 10 -25.03 8.41 -5.84
CA ILE A 10 -26.32 8.74 -5.17
C ILE A 10 -26.89 7.62 -4.26
N THR A 11 -26.25 6.45 -4.19
CA THR A 11 -26.60 5.35 -3.29
C THR A 11 -25.38 4.93 -2.49
N GLN A 12 -25.28 5.53 -1.31
CA GLN A 12 -24.13 5.46 -0.42
C GLN A 12 -24.10 4.13 0.36
N ALA A 13 -23.19 3.21 0.02
CA ALA A 13 -22.68 2.23 0.98
C ALA A 13 -21.49 2.88 1.71
N THR A 14 -21.73 3.43 2.90
CA THR A 14 -20.79 4.30 3.64
C THR A 14 -19.63 3.61 4.33
N SER A 15 -19.59 2.28 4.40
CA SER A 15 -18.75 1.65 5.44
C SER A 15 -17.50 0.98 4.88
N VAL A 16 -17.61 0.24 3.78
CA VAL A 16 -16.48 -0.42 3.09
C VAL A 16 -16.93 -0.75 1.66
N SER A 17 -16.49 0.02 0.66
CA SER A 17 -16.63 -0.36 -0.74
C SER A 17 -15.26 -0.70 -1.28
N THR A 18 -15.04 -1.97 -1.63
CA THR A 18 -13.81 -2.41 -2.28
C THR A 18 -13.97 -2.32 -3.80
N PRO A 19 -12.88 -2.14 -4.57
CA PRO A 19 -12.94 -2.25 -6.03
C PRO A 19 -13.30 -3.68 -6.46
N ASN A 20 -13.73 -3.80 -7.71
CA ASN A 20 -13.82 -5.07 -8.39
C ASN A 20 -12.46 -5.42 -9.02
N ILE A 21 -11.96 -6.61 -8.70
CA ILE A 21 -10.86 -7.24 -9.43
C ILE A 21 -11.41 -7.75 -10.76
N VAL A 22 -10.91 -7.20 -11.85
CA VAL A 22 -11.30 -7.56 -13.23
C VAL A 22 -10.15 -8.14 -14.05
N GLY A 23 -8.92 -8.02 -13.54
CA GLY A 23 -7.71 -8.60 -14.13
C GLY A 23 -6.91 -9.43 -13.12
N ILE A 24 -5.67 -9.78 -13.49
CA ILE A 24 -4.76 -10.54 -12.62
C ILE A 24 -4.20 -9.61 -11.54
N PHE A 25 -4.82 -9.65 -10.35
CA PHE A 25 -4.40 -8.83 -9.21
C PHE A 25 -4.20 -9.69 -7.94
N PRO A 26 -3.15 -10.52 -7.87
CA PRO A 26 -2.88 -11.34 -6.69
C PRO A 26 -2.51 -10.48 -5.48
N LYS A 27 -2.70 -11.01 -4.27
CA LYS A 27 -2.29 -10.39 -3.00
C LYS A 27 -0.79 -10.00 -2.94
N SER A 28 0.04 -10.72 -3.70
CA SER A 28 1.49 -10.54 -3.82
C SER A 28 1.91 -9.56 -4.94
N THR A 29 0.98 -8.77 -5.49
CA THR A 29 1.29 -7.78 -6.55
C THR A 29 2.28 -6.71 -6.09
N GLY A 30 2.37 -6.47 -4.78
CA GLY A 30 3.30 -5.51 -4.20
C GLY A 30 4.75 -6.02 -4.15
N GLN A 31 5.68 -5.19 -4.62
CA GLN A 31 7.12 -5.43 -4.53
C GLN A 31 7.89 -4.14 -4.29
N VAL A 32 8.73 -4.13 -3.26
CA VAL A 32 9.64 -3.02 -2.99
C VAL A 32 10.68 -2.92 -4.10
N THR A 33 10.58 -1.87 -4.91
CA THR A 33 11.50 -1.57 -6.00
C THR A 33 12.22 -0.25 -5.71
N LYS A 34 13.56 -0.30 -5.67
CA LYS A 34 14.39 0.88 -5.45
C LYS A 34 14.63 1.57 -6.80
N LEU A 35 14.33 2.86 -6.88
CA LEU A 35 14.64 3.73 -8.00
C LEU A 35 15.82 4.64 -7.63
N SER A 36 16.39 5.31 -8.64
CA SER A 36 17.46 6.31 -8.43
C SER A 36 17.04 7.48 -7.53
N ASN A 37 15.73 7.74 -7.43
CA ASN A 37 15.14 8.88 -6.71
C ASN A 37 14.20 8.48 -5.56
N GLY A 38 14.10 7.20 -5.20
CA GLY A 38 13.19 6.76 -4.14
C GLY A 38 12.87 5.28 -4.16
N VAL A 39 11.75 4.90 -3.55
CA VAL A 39 11.27 3.52 -3.47
C VAL A 39 9.79 3.49 -3.86
N THR A 40 9.41 2.56 -4.74
CA THR A 40 8.01 2.26 -5.05
C THR A 40 7.64 0.86 -4.56
N TYR A 41 6.35 0.64 -4.29
CA TYR A 41 5.83 -0.67 -3.87
C TYR A 41 4.98 -1.36 -4.94
N PHE A 42 4.47 -0.62 -5.90
CA PHE A 42 3.72 -1.20 -7.01
C PHE A 42 4.35 -0.75 -8.33
N PRO A 43 5.43 -1.42 -8.77
CA PRO A 43 6.03 -1.12 -10.05
C PRO A 43 5.08 -1.53 -11.18
N GLY A 44 5.00 -0.73 -12.24
CA GLY A 44 4.28 -1.09 -13.47
C GLY A 44 2.76 -0.95 -13.42
N ILE A 45 2.13 -0.68 -12.28
CA ILE A 45 0.70 -0.37 -12.24
C ILE A 45 0.44 1.14 -12.32
N GLN A 46 -0.62 1.53 -13.01
CA GLN A 46 -0.95 2.92 -13.26
C GLN A 46 -2.41 3.23 -12.95
N GLN A 47 -2.65 4.47 -12.52
CA GLN A 47 -3.99 5.00 -12.30
C GLN A 47 -4.49 5.71 -13.56
N ILE A 48 -5.65 5.29 -14.05
CA ILE A 48 -6.32 5.90 -15.20
C ILE A 48 -7.70 6.43 -14.81
N ALA A 49 -8.31 7.22 -15.69
CA ALA A 49 -9.73 7.54 -15.55
C ALA A 49 -10.57 6.26 -15.61
N ASP A 50 -11.56 6.14 -14.74
CA ASP A 50 -12.42 4.96 -14.74
C ASP A 50 -13.21 4.86 -16.07
N PRO A 51 -13.24 3.70 -16.75
CA PRO A 51 -13.99 3.49 -17.98
C PRO A 51 -15.48 3.87 -17.90
N ALA A 52 -16.12 3.74 -16.72
CA ALA A 52 -17.52 4.14 -16.51
C ALA A 52 -17.76 5.64 -16.75
N ARG A 53 -16.70 6.45 -16.80
CA ARG A 53 -16.76 7.85 -17.25
C ARG A 53 -17.35 7.97 -18.66
N GLY A 54 -17.13 6.99 -19.53
CA GLY A 54 -17.65 6.97 -20.89
C GLY A 54 -19.18 6.96 -20.94
N ASP A 55 -19.83 6.44 -19.89
CA ASP A 55 -21.28 6.35 -19.79
C ASP A 55 -21.93 7.63 -19.25
N VAL A 56 -21.13 8.60 -18.79
CA VAL A 56 -21.61 9.89 -18.27
C VAL A 56 -21.74 10.91 -19.40
N THR A 57 -22.89 11.60 -19.42
CA THR A 57 -23.15 12.66 -20.41
C THR A 57 -22.11 13.78 -20.35
N MET A 58 -21.74 14.29 -21.53
CA MET A 58 -20.87 15.47 -21.67
C MET A 58 -21.61 16.79 -21.43
N LEU A 59 -22.95 16.77 -21.32
CA LEU A 59 -23.75 17.97 -21.13
C LEU A 59 -23.31 18.74 -19.88
N ASN A 60 -23.17 20.06 -20.03
CA ASN A 60 -22.71 20.97 -18.97
C ASN A 60 -21.37 20.58 -18.32
N GLY A 61 -20.54 19.77 -19.00
CA GLY A 61 -19.25 19.34 -18.48
C GLY A 61 -19.32 18.28 -17.39
N LEU A 62 -20.45 17.60 -17.20
CA LEU A 62 -20.65 16.61 -16.14
C LEU A 62 -19.61 15.48 -16.18
N GLN A 63 -19.29 14.98 -17.38
CA GLN A 63 -18.23 13.98 -17.56
C GLN A 63 -16.84 14.45 -17.08
N GLY A 64 -16.55 15.75 -17.14
CA GLY A 64 -15.30 16.34 -16.64
C GLY A 64 -15.21 16.35 -15.10
N THR A 65 -16.36 16.29 -14.42
CA THR A 65 -16.44 16.21 -12.96
C THR A 65 -16.33 14.78 -12.42
N PHE A 66 -16.32 13.77 -13.30
CA PHE A 66 -16.22 12.37 -12.92
C PHE A 66 -14.82 12.04 -12.39
N GLY A 67 -14.70 12.06 -11.06
CA GLY A 67 -13.44 11.91 -10.34
C GLY A 67 -12.92 10.49 -10.21
N ASN A 68 -13.73 9.48 -10.53
CA ASN A 68 -13.39 8.07 -10.32
C ASN A 68 -12.18 7.65 -11.16
N LYS A 69 -11.46 6.67 -10.63
CA LYS A 69 -10.22 6.14 -11.21
C LYS A 69 -10.23 4.63 -11.22
N ALA A 70 -9.59 4.05 -12.23
CA ALA A 70 -9.33 2.62 -12.34
C ALA A 70 -7.81 2.37 -12.32
N ILE A 71 -7.42 1.12 -12.03
CA ILE A 71 -6.02 0.69 -12.00
C ILE A 71 -5.77 -0.26 -13.16
N THR A 72 -4.64 -0.06 -13.83
CA THR A 72 -4.17 -0.85 -14.98
C THR A 72 -2.77 -1.39 -14.74
N ASP A 73 -2.39 -2.43 -15.47
CA ASP A 73 -0.99 -2.84 -15.62
C ASP A 73 -0.23 -1.92 -16.60
N ALA A 74 1.00 -2.28 -16.93
CA ALA A 74 1.85 -1.50 -17.84
C ALA A 74 1.37 -1.59 -19.30
N GLU A 75 0.62 -2.64 -19.62
CA GLU A 75 0.02 -2.93 -20.91
C GLU A 75 -1.43 -2.40 -21.03
N GLU A 76 -1.87 -1.56 -20.09
CA GLU A 76 -3.21 -0.95 -20.03
C GLU A 76 -4.38 -1.93 -19.81
N ASN A 77 -4.12 -3.18 -19.40
CA ASN A 77 -5.18 -4.10 -19.01
C ASN A 77 -5.76 -3.67 -17.66
N LEU A 78 -7.09 -3.66 -17.57
CA LEU A 78 -7.80 -3.30 -16.35
C LEU A 78 -7.53 -4.34 -15.25
N LEU A 79 -7.07 -3.88 -14.10
CA LEU A 79 -6.85 -4.70 -12.91
C LEU A 79 -7.94 -4.47 -11.87
N LEU A 80 -8.21 -3.20 -11.55
CA LEU A 80 -9.19 -2.78 -10.56
C LEU A 80 -10.08 -1.67 -11.12
N VAL A 81 -11.39 -1.84 -10.96
CA VAL A 81 -12.40 -0.84 -11.33
C VAL A 81 -13.35 -0.58 -10.18
N ASN A 82 -14.02 0.57 -10.17
CA ASN A 82 -15.05 0.83 -9.16
C ASN A 82 -16.27 -0.06 -9.44
N PRO A 83 -16.92 -0.62 -8.40
CA PRO A 83 -18.17 -1.35 -8.59
C PRO A 83 -19.27 -0.41 -9.11
N VAL A 84 -20.16 -0.95 -9.93
CA VAL A 84 -21.31 -0.17 -10.44
C VAL A 84 -22.28 0.16 -9.30
N PRO A 85 -23.09 1.23 -9.43
CA PRO A 85 -24.10 1.56 -8.43
C PRO A 85 -25.01 0.37 -8.12
N GLY A 86 -25.19 0.07 -6.83
CA GLY A 86 -25.96 -1.09 -6.37
C GLY A 86 -25.18 -2.41 -6.27
N GLN A 87 -23.89 -2.42 -6.67
CA GLN A 87 -23.00 -3.57 -6.49
C GLN A 87 -22.03 -3.35 -5.32
N ILE A 88 -21.78 -4.41 -4.54
CA ILE A 88 -20.67 -4.47 -3.58
C ILE A 88 -19.43 -5.00 -4.29
N GLY A 89 -18.27 -4.40 -4.01
CA GLY A 89 -16.97 -4.85 -4.50
C GLY A 89 -16.65 -6.30 -4.20
N ASN A 90 -15.94 -6.97 -5.12
CA ASN A 90 -15.52 -8.37 -4.92
C ASN A 90 -14.14 -8.52 -4.24
N MET A 91 -13.36 -7.46 -4.11
CA MET A 91 -12.04 -7.54 -3.46
C MET A 91 -12.19 -7.66 -1.95
N ALA A 92 -11.43 -8.56 -1.34
CA ALA A 92 -11.44 -8.70 0.11
C ALA A 92 -10.79 -7.48 0.80
N LEU A 93 -11.18 -7.23 2.05
CA LEU A 93 -10.50 -6.27 2.91
C LEU A 93 -9.04 -6.68 3.15
N LYS A 94 -8.12 -5.71 3.15
CA LYS A 94 -6.68 -5.95 3.36
C LYS A 94 -6.11 -7.01 2.39
N TRP A 95 -6.57 -6.98 1.15
CA TRP A 95 -6.17 -7.94 0.10
C TRP A 95 -4.66 -7.99 -0.15
N LEU A 96 -3.96 -6.87 0.03
CA LEU A 96 -2.54 -6.74 -0.30
C LEU A 96 -1.64 -7.16 0.86
N GLU A 97 -0.62 -7.95 0.54
CA GLU A 97 0.46 -8.25 1.46
C GLU A 97 1.47 -7.11 1.47
N GLY A 98 2.08 -6.85 2.63
CA GLY A 98 3.10 -5.83 2.81
C GLY A 98 4.53 -6.35 2.66
N PRO A 99 5.53 -5.45 2.56
CA PRO A 99 6.93 -5.84 2.54
C PRO A 99 7.33 -6.64 3.78
N ALA A 100 8.17 -7.66 3.59
CA ALA A 100 8.72 -8.43 4.70
C ALA A 100 9.67 -7.58 5.57
N THR A 101 9.44 -7.60 6.88
CA THR A 101 10.29 -6.94 7.88
C THR A 101 11.35 -7.90 8.40
N VAL A 102 12.58 -7.40 8.59
CA VAL A 102 13.67 -8.16 9.21
C VAL A 102 14.43 -7.19 10.09
N GLY A 103 14.44 -7.44 11.40
CA GLY A 103 15.13 -6.65 12.40
C GLY A 103 16.19 -7.49 13.11
N PHE A 104 17.29 -6.85 13.46
CA PHE A 104 18.33 -7.45 14.29
C PHE A 104 18.87 -6.36 15.22
N ASP A 105 18.68 -6.58 16.51
CA ASP A 105 19.13 -5.71 17.59
C ASP A 105 20.12 -6.48 18.45
N ALA A 106 21.15 -5.79 18.95
CA ALA A 106 22.20 -6.39 19.75
C ALA A 106 22.46 -5.59 21.01
N ASN A 107 22.55 -6.28 22.15
CA ASN A 107 22.98 -5.72 23.42
C ASN A 107 24.19 -6.53 23.91
N LEU A 108 25.27 -5.84 24.28
CA LEU A 108 26.48 -6.44 24.83
C LEU A 108 26.81 -5.79 26.17
N ILE A 109 26.94 -6.62 27.21
CA ILE A 109 27.35 -6.19 28.54
C ILE A 109 28.65 -6.89 28.92
N LYS A 110 29.67 -6.12 29.27
CA LYS A 110 30.90 -6.61 29.86
C LYS A 110 31.04 -6.07 31.27
N ARG A 111 31.04 -6.97 32.24
CA ARG A 111 31.35 -6.68 33.64
C ARG A 111 32.79 -7.07 33.93
N VAL A 112 33.53 -6.16 34.55
CA VAL A 112 34.91 -6.35 34.97
C VAL A 112 34.99 -6.01 36.46
N ARG A 113 35.29 -7.00 37.29
CA ARG A 113 35.49 -6.79 38.73
C ARG A 113 36.86 -6.17 38.96
N ILE A 114 36.90 -4.98 39.54
CA ILE A 114 38.14 -4.24 39.79
C ILE A 114 38.66 -4.55 41.20
N SER A 115 37.78 -4.70 42.19
CA SER A 115 38.13 -5.14 43.54
C SER A 115 36.99 -5.94 44.18
N GLU A 116 37.16 -6.39 45.42
CA GLU A 116 36.11 -7.12 46.15
C GLU A 116 34.81 -6.31 46.30
N THR A 117 34.90 -4.98 46.32
CA THR A 117 33.76 -4.06 46.49
C THR A 117 33.44 -3.20 45.26
N LYS A 118 34.24 -3.28 44.18
CA LYS A 118 34.07 -2.44 42.98
C LYS A 118 33.96 -3.29 41.71
N GLU A 119 32.95 -2.98 40.91
CA GLU A 119 32.71 -3.56 39.59
C GLU A 119 32.55 -2.44 38.57
N PHE A 120 33.11 -2.64 37.38
CA PHE A 120 32.93 -1.78 36.23
C PHE A 120 32.10 -2.50 35.17
N GLU A 121 31.09 -1.83 34.66
CA GLU A 121 30.21 -2.38 33.64
C GLU A 121 30.24 -1.50 32.39
N LEU A 122 30.52 -2.12 31.26
CA LEU A 122 30.38 -1.52 29.93
C LEU A 122 29.15 -2.12 29.26
N ARG A 123 28.20 -1.27 28.87
CA ARG A 123 27.04 -1.64 28.07
C ARG A 123 27.15 -1.01 26.70
N LEU A 124 26.86 -1.82 25.68
CA LEU A 124 26.72 -1.39 24.30
C LEU A 124 25.35 -1.84 23.79
N ASP A 125 24.56 -0.89 23.33
CA ASP A 125 23.27 -1.11 22.71
C ASP A 125 23.34 -0.72 21.23
N ALA A 126 22.94 -1.62 20.35
CA ALA A 126 22.86 -1.37 18.92
C ALA A 126 21.49 -1.81 18.40
N VAL A 127 20.75 -0.87 17.83
CA VAL A 127 19.43 -1.08 17.24
C VAL A 127 19.53 -1.06 15.72
N ASN A 128 18.74 -1.89 15.05
CA ASN A 128 18.79 -2.08 13.60
C ASN A 128 20.22 -2.27 13.08
N VAL A 129 20.94 -3.23 13.65
CA VAL A 129 22.36 -3.51 13.34
C VAL A 129 22.56 -3.83 11.86
N LEU A 130 21.56 -4.44 11.21
CA LEU A 130 21.58 -4.73 9.77
C LEU A 130 21.36 -3.48 8.89
N ASN A 131 21.05 -2.34 9.50
CA ASN A 131 20.70 -1.09 8.84
C ASN A 131 19.67 -1.28 7.71
N ARG A 132 18.65 -2.11 7.98
CA ARG A 132 17.63 -2.45 6.99
C ARG A 132 16.39 -1.57 7.19
N PRO A 133 15.82 -0.97 6.14
CA PRO A 133 14.55 -0.27 6.25
C PRO A 133 13.42 -1.28 6.45
N ASN A 134 12.61 -1.05 7.49
CA ASN A 134 11.35 -1.76 7.70
C ASN A 134 10.21 -0.88 7.18
N PHE A 135 9.57 -1.33 6.10
CA PHE A 135 8.47 -0.61 5.49
C PHE A 135 7.16 -0.91 6.22
N GLY A 136 6.30 0.10 6.36
CA GLY A 136 4.96 -0.08 6.91
C GLY A 136 4.07 -0.94 6.01
N VAL A 137 2.97 -1.44 6.57
CA VAL A 137 1.96 -2.17 5.79
C VAL A 137 1.35 -1.22 4.76
N PRO A 138 1.22 -1.64 3.48
CA PRO A 138 0.53 -0.86 2.47
C PRO A 138 -0.91 -0.61 2.91
N ALA A 139 -1.31 0.67 2.99
CA ALA A 139 -2.70 1.03 3.22
C ALA A 139 -3.43 1.05 1.86
N ALA A 140 -4.39 0.14 1.70
CA ALA A 140 -5.48 0.30 0.74
C ALA A 140 -6.69 0.78 1.55
N ASN A 141 -6.79 2.10 1.70
CA ASN A 141 -7.96 2.76 2.30
C ASN A 141 -9.02 2.99 1.22
#